data_AF-A0A7D5R3F1-F1
#
_entry.id   AF-A0A7D5R3F1-F1
#
_cell.length_a   1.000
_cell.length_b   1.000
_cell.length_c   1.000
_cell.angle_alpha   90.00
_cell.angle_beta   90.00
_cell.angle_gamma   90.00
#
_symmetry.space_group_name_H-M   'P 1'
#
loop_
_entity.id
_entity.type
_entity.pdbx_description
1 polymer ?
#
loop_
_entity_poly.entity_id
_entity_poly.type
_entity_poly.pdbx_seq_one_letter_code
_entity_poly.pdbx_strand_id
1 'polypeptide(L)'
;MSVETKSGKITFSKNTTPETNSVSKTTVRHYTIDVNFKKDLDDYNPTLKSVLKIEELFQKHGEFDSKSQLSRALGGSMKMPVLTVILKYLKSLGKILDNDDGSWTWIFAKDNKKLRKSWDHAVEL
;
A
#
# COMPACT_ATOMS: atom_id res chain seq x y z
N MET A 1 47.98 3.79 41.11
CA MET A 1 47.31 4.69 42.07
C MET A 1 48.00 6.03 42.00
N SER A 2 47.33 7.04 41.46
CA SER A 2 47.81 8.42 41.44
C SER A 2 46.60 9.37 41.48
N VAL A 3 46.49 10.11 42.60
CA VAL A 3 46.28 11.57 42.79
C VAL A 3 45.50 12.35 41.71
N GLU A 4 44.64 13.34 41.98
CA GLU A 4 44.20 14.07 43.18
C GLU A 4 42.94 14.90 42.84
N THR A 5 42.33 15.50 43.86
CA THR A 5 41.00 16.13 43.96
C THR A 5 40.88 17.60 43.50
N LYS A 6 39.69 18.05 43.07
CA LYS A 6 38.81 19.06 43.76
C LYS A 6 37.89 19.87 42.82
N SER A 7 36.63 19.98 43.28
CA SER A 7 35.80 21.19 43.34
C SER A 7 35.32 21.87 42.05
N GLY A 8 34.00 21.86 41.87
CA GLY A 8 33.31 22.76 40.92
C GLY A 8 31.82 22.47 40.82
N LYS A 9 31.03 22.99 41.76
CA LYS A 9 29.55 22.94 41.74
C LYS A 9 29.04 24.06 40.82
N ILE A 10 28.25 23.73 39.81
CA ILE A 10 27.42 24.69 39.06
C ILE A 10 26.00 24.14 38.99
N THR A 11 25.02 24.94 39.38
CA THR A 11 23.58 24.67 39.22
C THR A 11 22.92 25.90 38.57
N PHE A 12 21.70 25.68 38.06
CA PHE A 12 20.72 26.59 37.43
C PHE A 12 20.82 26.63 35.89
N SER A 13 19.74 26.47 35.10
CA SER A 13 18.32 26.71 35.36
C SER A 13 17.41 25.76 34.56
N LYS A 14 16.20 25.48 35.09
CA LYS A 14 15.05 25.04 34.29
C LYS A 14 14.66 26.20 33.36
N ASN A 15 14.33 25.89 32.11
CA ASN A 15 13.28 26.58 31.36
C ASN A 15 12.48 25.53 30.58
N THR A 16 11.16 25.68 30.70
CA THR A 16 10.05 24.88 30.21
C THR A 16 9.90 24.87 28.69
N THR A 17 9.44 23.72 28.16
CA THR A 17 8.88 23.37 26.82
C THR A 17 7.76 24.35 26.37
N PRO A 18 7.22 24.34 25.13
CA PRO A 18 7.36 23.35 24.05
C PRO A 18 7.53 23.91 22.62
N GLU A 19 7.94 23.09 21.65
CA GLU A 19 7.24 23.02 20.36
C GLU A 19 7.70 21.87 19.47
N THR A 20 6.69 21.25 18.90
CA THR A 20 6.63 20.09 18.02
C THR A 20 7.35 20.31 16.71
N ASN A 21 8.28 19.42 16.39
CA ASN A 21 8.58 19.08 15.00
C ASN A 21 8.68 17.56 14.91
N SER A 22 7.51 16.93 14.76
CA SER A 22 7.40 15.52 14.40
C SER A 22 7.99 15.37 13.00
N VAL A 23 9.24 14.94 12.93
CA VAL A 23 9.83 14.40 11.70
C VAL A 23 8.87 13.34 11.21
N SER A 24 8.19 13.62 10.10
CA SER A 24 7.29 12.72 9.43
C SER A 24 8.09 11.46 9.10
N LYS A 25 7.87 10.41 9.89
CA LYS A 25 8.39 9.07 9.63
C LYS A 25 7.89 8.70 8.25
N THR A 26 8.75 8.88 7.26
CA THR A 26 8.50 8.42 5.91
C THR A 26 8.62 6.92 5.98
N THR A 27 7.50 6.26 6.28
CA THR A 27 7.38 4.82 6.15
C THR A 27 7.44 4.55 4.66
N VAL A 28 8.65 4.28 4.17
CA VAL A 28 8.86 3.68 2.86
C VAL A 28 8.07 2.36 2.90
N ARG A 29 6.90 2.34 2.25
CA ARG A 29 6.11 1.12 2.07
C ARG A 29 7.01 0.17 1.29
N HIS A 30 7.62 -0.77 1.99
CA HIS A 30 8.40 -1.81 1.37
C HIS A 30 7.41 -2.64 0.55
N TYR A 31 7.43 -2.47 -0.78
CA TYR A 31 6.76 -3.39 -1.68
C TYR A 31 7.57 -4.68 -1.67
N THR A 32 7.33 -5.52 -0.67
CA THR A 32 7.80 -6.90 -0.68
C THR A 32 7.08 -7.56 -1.84
N ILE A 33 7.75 -7.64 -2.99
CA ILE A 33 7.34 -8.53 -4.07
C ILE A 33 7.44 -9.92 -3.44
N ASP A 34 6.29 -10.46 -3.05
CA ASP A 34 6.16 -11.77 -2.41
C ASP A 34 6.97 -12.78 -3.23
N VAL A 35 8.04 -13.31 -2.64
CA VAL A 35 8.95 -14.30 -3.25
C VAL A 35 8.21 -15.58 -3.68
N ASN A 36 6.93 -15.71 -3.29
CA ASN A 36 6.03 -16.82 -3.60
C ASN A 36 5.11 -16.58 -4.83
N PHE A 37 5.19 -15.42 -5.50
CA PHE A 37 4.27 -15.11 -6.59
C PHE A 37 4.34 -16.10 -7.77
N LYS A 38 5.54 -16.60 -8.09
CA LYS A 38 5.71 -17.60 -9.17
C LYS A 38 5.04 -18.93 -8.83
N LYS A 39 5.23 -19.42 -7.59
CA LYS A 39 4.60 -20.65 -7.11
C LYS A 39 3.08 -20.53 -7.07
N ASP A 40 2.58 -19.41 -6.56
CA ASP A 40 1.14 -19.11 -6.54
C ASP A 40 0.55 -19.11 -7.97
N LEU A 41 1.29 -18.61 -8.95
CA LEU A 41 0.87 -18.61 -10.36
C LEU A 41 0.83 -20.02 -10.96
N ASP A 42 1.84 -20.86 -10.65
CA ASP A 42 1.91 -22.24 -11.11
C ASP A 42 0.78 -23.10 -10.50
N ASP A 43 0.49 -22.92 -9.21
CA ASP A 43 -0.52 -23.69 -8.47
C ASP A 43 -1.96 -23.33 -8.85
N TYR A 44 -2.24 -22.07 -9.18
CA TYR A 44 -3.61 -21.57 -9.37
C TYR A 44 -3.94 -21.10 -10.79
N ASN A 45 -2.94 -20.85 -11.62
CA ASN A 45 -3.03 -20.51 -13.05
C ASN A 45 -4.29 -19.70 -13.44
N PRO A 46 -4.41 -18.44 -12.99
CA PRO A 46 -5.55 -17.58 -13.31
C PRO A 46 -5.66 -17.39 -14.82
N THR A 47 -6.85 -17.61 -15.38
CA THR A 47 -7.09 -17.37 -16.80
C THR A 47 -7.14 -15.86 -17.10
N LEU A 48 -6.82 -15.47 -18.33
CA LEU A 48 -6.97 -14.08 -18.78
C LEU A 48 -8.40 -13.57 -18.56
N LYS A 49 -9.41 -14.40 -18.81
CA LYS A 49 -10.83 -14.07 -18.57
C LYS A 49 -11.09 -13.73 -17.10
N SER A 50 -10.47 -14.46 -16.17
CA SER A 50 -10.57 -14.20 -14.74
C SER A 50 -9.94 -12.85 -14.37
N VAL A 51 -8.76 -12.54 -14.92
CA VAL A 51 -8.08 -11.25 -14.69
C VAL A 51 -8.93 -10.09 -15.20
N LEU A 52 -9.39 -10.16 -16.45
CA LEU A 52 -10.20 -9.11 -17.08
C LEU A 52 -11.49 -8.85 -16.30
N LYS A 53 -12.16 -9.90 -15.80
CA LYS A 53 -13.36 -9.75 -14.98
C LYS A 53 -13.09 -8.96 -13.69
N ILE A 54 -11.93 -9.15 -13.07
CA ILE A 54 -11.54 -8.40 -11.87
C ILE A 54 -11.23 -6.95 -12.23
N GLU A 55 -10.50 -6.70 -13.32
CA GLU A 55 -10.24 -5.34 -13.80
C GLU A 55 -11.55 -4.58 -14.10
N GLU A 56 -12.51 -5.20 -14.80
CA GLU A 56 -13.82 -4.61 -15.07
C GLU A 56 -14.59 -4.24 -13.78
N LEU A 57 -14.54 -5.10 -12.77
CA LEU A 57 -15.18 -4.82 -11.48
C LEU A 57 -14.53 -3.62 -10.78
N PHE A 58 -13.20 -3.55 -10.76
CA PHE A 58 -12.49 -2.40 -10.20
C PHE A 58 -12.73 -1.11 -10.99
N GLN A 59 -12.76 -1.17 -12.32
CA GLN A 59 -13.08 0.00 -13.15
C GLN A 59 -14.51 0.51 -12.90
N LYS A 60 -15.46 -0.40 -12.65
CA LYS A 60 -16.87 -0.04 -12.40
C LYS A 60 -17.09 0.53 -11.01
N HIS A 61 -16.48 -0.05 -9.99
CA HIS A 61 -16.75 0.28 -8.59
C HIS A 61 -15.72 1.23 -7.97
N GLY A 62 -14.51 1.29 -8.51
CA GLY A 62 -13.39 2.11 -8.03
C GLY A 62 -12.73 1.55 -6.77
N GLU A 63 -13.49 0.95 -5.87
CA GLU A 63 -13.01 0.49 -4.57
C GLU A 63 -13.83 -0.69 -4.04
N PHE A 64 -13.19 -1.54 -3.23
CA PHE A 64 -13.84 -2.58 -2.45
C PHE A 64 -13.29 -2.55 -1.02
N ASP A 65 -14.18 -2.45 -0.03
CA ASP A 65 -13.88 -2.42 1.41
C ASP A 65 -13.17 -3.68 1.90
N SER A 66 -13.37 -4.81 1.22
CA SER A 66 -12.69 -6.06 1.55
C SER A 66 -12.65 -7.05 0.39
N LYS A 67 -11.73 -8.00 0.47
CA LYS A 67 -11.66 -9.16 -0.44
C LYS A 67 -12.98 -9.96 -0.47
N SER A 68 -13.70 -10.00 0.65
CA SER A 68 -14.99 -10.70 0.74
C SER A 68 -16.09 -10.01 -0.08
N GLN A 69 -16.14 -8.68 -0.09
CA GLN A 69 -17.07 -7.89 -0.89
C GLN A 69 -16.80 -8.08 -2.38
N LEU A 70 -15.53 -8.07 -2.79
CA LEU A 70 -15.12 -8.39 -4.15
C LEU A 70 -15.53 -9.81 -4.56
N SER A 71 -15.34 -10.80 -3.67
CA SER A 71 -15.79 -12.18 -3.91
C SER A 71 -17.31 -12.30 -4.10
N ARG A 72 -18.10 -11.53 -3.33
CA ARG A 72 -19.56 -11.45 -3.51
C ARG A 72 -19.94 -10.80 -4.84
N ALA A 73 -19.25 -9.72 -5.24
CA ALA A 73 -19.46 -9.08 -6.55
C ALA A 73 -19.16 -10.01 -7.73
N LEU A 74 -18.24 -10.97 -7.54
CA LEU A 74 -17.95 -12.03 -8.51
C LEU A 74 -19.03 -13.13 -8.58
N GLY A 75 -19.98 -13.16 -7.65
CA GLY A 75 -21.04 -14.18 -7.58
C GLY A 75 -20.50 -15.60 -7.40
N GLY A 76 -19.37 -15.78 -6.71
CA GLY A 76 -18.76 -17.09 -6.50
C GLY A 76 -18.15 -17.74 -7.75
N SER A 77 -18.06 -17.02 -8.87
CA SER A 77 -17.49 -17.53 -10.13
C SER A 77 -15.98 -17.81 -10.09
N MET A 78 -15.31 -17.52 -8.97
CA MET A 78 -13.87 -17.65 -8.81
C MET A 78 -13.51 -18.16 -7.41
N LYS A 79 -12.54 -19.08 -7.34
CA LYS A 79 -11.99 -19.57 -6.07
C LYS A 79 -11.14 -18.49 -5.39
N MET A 80 -11.19 -18.42 -4.06
CA MET A 80 -10.45 -17.42 -3.28
C MET A 80 -8.92 -17.41 -3.49
N PRO A 81 -8.24 -18.55 -3.69
CA PRO A 81 -6.81 -18.52 -4.00
C PRO A 81 -6.52 -17.86 -5.35
N VAL A 82 -7.29 -18.19 -6.39
CA VAL A 82 -7.18 -17.55 -7.73
C VAL A 82 -7.37 -16.05 -7.63
N LEU A 83 -8.40 -15.60 -6.90
CA LEU A 83 -8.63 -14.17 -6.63
C LEU A 83 -7.41 -13.52 -5.96
N THR A 84 -6.80 -14.21 -4.99
CA THR A 84 -5.62 -13.70 -4.29
C THR A 84 -4.42 -13.55 -5.24
N VAL A 85 -4.19 -14.52 -6.13
CA VAL A 85 -3.13 -14.41 -7.14
C VAL A 85 -3.36 -13.22 -8.08
N ILE A 86 -4.60 -13.03 -8.54
CA ILE A 86 -4.94 -11.91 -9.42
C ILE A 86 -4.75 -10.57 -8.70
N LEU A 87 -5.15 -10.44 -7.43
CA LEU A 87 -4.92 -9.22 -6.66
C LEU A 87 -3.43 -8.92 -6.47
N LYS A 88 -2.61 -9.94 -6.18
CA LYS A 88 -1.14 -9.79 -6.13
C LYS A 88 -0.59 -9.30 -7.46
N TYR A 89 -1.06 -9.88 -8.57
CA TYR A 89 -0.68 -9.47 -9.92
C TYR A 89 -1.06 -8.02 -10.24
N LEU A 90 -2.30 -7.61 -9.97
CA LEU A 90 -2.73 -6.24 -10.23
C LEU A 90 -2.02 -5.21 -9.34
N LYS A 91 -1.70 -5.60 -8.10
CA LYS A 91 -0.90 -4.78 -7.17
C LYS A 91 0.53 -4.62 -7.68
N SER A 92 1.16 -5.70 -8.16
CA SER A 92 2.53 -5.62 -8.71
C SER A 92 2.61 -4.78 -9.99
N LEU A 93 1.53 -4.72 -10.77
CA LEU A 93 1.38 -3.80 -11.91
C LEU A 93 1.10 -2.35 -11.50
N GLY A 94 0.90 -2.06 -10.21
CA GLY A 94 0.51 -0.73 -9.73
C GLY A 94 -0.88 -0.29 -10.17
N LYS A 95 -1.76 -1.22 -10.57
CA LYS A 95 -3.14 -0.90 -10.96
C LYS A 95 -4.08 -0.74 -9.77
N ILE A 96 -3.79 -1.45 -8.68
CA ILE A 96 -4.55 -1.38 -7.42
C ILE A 96 -3.64 -1.12 -6.23
N LEU A 97 -4.21 -0.48 -5.21
CA LEU A 97 -3.61 -0.30 -3.90
C LEU A 97 -4.34 -1.18 -2.89
N ASP A 98 -3.59 -1.76 -1.95
CA ASP A 98 -4.16 -2.35 -0.73
C ASP A 98 -3.90 -1.36 0.41
N ASN A 99 -5.00 -0.94 1.04
CA ASN A 99 -5.02 0.06 2.07
C ASN A 99 -4.93 -0.60 3.45
N ASP A 100 -4.49 0.18 4.44
CA ASP A 100 -4.22 -0.33 5.78
C ASP A 100 -5.49 -0.80 6.52
N ASP A 101 -6.68 -0.40 6.04
CA ASP A 101 -7.99 -0.85 6.52
C ASP A 101 -8.46 -2.17 5.88
N GLY A 102 -7.69 -2.74 4.95
CA GLY A 102 -8.01 -3.96 4.21
C GLY A 102 -8.85 -3.75 2.95
N SER A 103 -9.15 -2.48 2.61
CA SER A 103 -9.79 -2.12 1.35
C SER A 103 -8.80 -2.15 0.18
N TRP A 104 -9.34 -2.26 -1.03
CA TRP A 104 -8.59 -2.29 -2.28
C TRP A 104 -9.13 -1.23 -3.23
N THR A 105 -8.26 -0.32 -3.67
CA THR A 105 -8.64 0.82 -4.52
C THR A 105 -8.02 0.70 -5.90
N TRP A 106 -8.80 0.98 -6.94
CA TRP A 106 -8.32 1.13 -8.32
C TRP A 106 -7.63 2.47 -8.51
N ILE A 107 -6.34 2.43 -8.82
CA ILE A 107 -5.48 3.63 -8.96
C ILE A 107 -4.96 3.82 -10.38
N PHE A 108 -5.35 2.96 -11.32
CA PHE A 108 -4.86 3.04 -12.69
C PHE A 108 -5.47 4.25 -13.43
N ALA A 109 -4.63 5.26 -13.69
CA ALA A 109 -5.04 6.56 -14.23
C ALA A 109 -5.64 6.50 -15.65
N LYS A 110 -5.33 5.47 -16.45
CA LYS A 110 -5.92 5.31 -17.79
C LYS A 110 -7.45 5.34 -17.76
N ASP A 111 -8.04 4.84 -16.69
CA ASP A 111 -9.50 4.70 -16.58
C ASP A 111 -10.12 5.69 -15.57
N ASN A 112 -9.30 6.36 -14.76
CA ASN A 112 -9.75 7.34 -13.78
C ASN A 112 -9.41 8.78 -14.21
N LYS A 113 -10.41 9.52 -14.72
CA LYS A 113 -10.25 10.90 -15.21
C LYS A 113 -9.68 11.87 -14.16
N LYS A 114 -9.99 11.67 -12.87
CA LYS A 114 -9.46 12.53 -11.79
C LYS A 114 -7.98 12.24 -11.55
N LEU A 115 -7.61 10.97 -11.47
CA LEU A 115 -6.21 10.56 -11.33
C LEU A 115 -5.39 10.93 -12.56
N ARG A 116 -5.93 10.80 -13.78
CA ARG A 116 -5.26 11.24 -15.00
C ARG A 116 -4.94 12.72 -14.99
N LYS A 117 -5.92 13.58 -14.65
CA LYS A 117 -5.68 15.03 -14.51
C LYS A 117 -4.59 15.34 -13.47
N SER A 118 -4.58 14.64 -12.34
CA SER A 118 -3.55 14.82 -11.32
C SER A 118 -2.17 14.35 -11.79
N TRP A 119 -2.13 13.29 -12.60
CA TRP A 119 -0.90 12.76 -13.19
C TRP A 119 -0.34 13.68 -14.27
N ASP A 120 -1.17 14.13 -15.20
CA ASP A 120 -0.79 15.05 -16.28
C ASP A 120 -0.17 16.33 -15.69
N HIS A 121 -0.80 16.92 -14.68
CA HIS A 121 -0.28 18.11 -13.99
C HIS A 121 1.05 17.86 -13.24
N ALA A 122 1.33 16.62 -12.82
CA ALA A 122 2.57 16.28 -12.12
C ALA A 122 3.74 16.00 -13.08
N VAL A 123 3.45 15.59 -14.32
CA VAL A 123 4.45 15.27 -15.36
C VAL A 123 4.80 16.48 -16.22
N GLU A 124 3.96 17.51 -16.25
CA GLU A 124 4.22 18.78 -16.94
C GLU A 124 5.23 19.71 -16.22
N LEU A 125 5.85 19.27 -15.11
CA LEU A 125 6.90 19.95 -14.35
C LEU A 125 8.29 19.36 -14.64
#